data_AF-A0A0C3C2A2-F1
#
_entry.id   AF-A0A0C3C2A2-F1
#
_cell.length_a   1.000
_cell.length_b   1.000
_cell.length_c   1.000
_cell.angle_alpha   90.00
_cell.angle_beta   90.00
_cell.angle_gamma   90.00
#
_symmetry.space_group_name_H-M   'P 1'
#
loop_
_entity.id
_entity.type
_entity.pdbx_description
1 polymer ?
#
loop_
_entity_poly.entity_id
_entity_poly.type
_entity_poly.pdbx_seq_one_letter_code
_entity_poly.pdbx_strand_id
1 'polypeptide(L)'
;MRALARAPRIAGKPAEPVCLTEYPLQFCHSDIRCQNFFIHPDTLEVWLIDAEHINILPSPFASYALHAIPDSFIHVVAERINLERWPYLNVLIRAARLLQQSGNKSLGLDSNGEMLKRRRVKKRHANPEYQENVQTSASVVS
;
A
#
# COMPACT_ATOMS: atom_id res chain seq x y z
N MET A 1 -10.94 -3.40 27.05
CA MET A 1 -11.00 -3.69 25.60
C MET A 1 -10.54 -5.12 25.31
N ARG A 2 -11.47 -6.05 25.05
CA ARG A 2 -11.20 -7.50 24.81
C ARG A 2 -11.14 -7.89 23.32
N ALA A 3 -11.21 -6.92 22.40
CA ALA A 3 -11.39 -7.16 20.96
C ALA A 3 -10.13 -7.68 20.24
N LEU A 4 -8.94 -7.59 20.84
CA LEU A 4 -7.67 -8.00 20.22
C LEU A 4 -7.20 -9.42 20.60
N ALA A 5 -7.94 -10.13 21.47
CA ALA A 5 -7.54 -11.46 21.95
C ALA A 5 -7.91 -12.61 20.99
N ARG A 6 -8.66 -12.33 19.93
CA ARG A 6 -9.12 -13.34 18.98
C ARG A 6 -8.21 -13.32 17.76
N ALA A 7 -7.24 -14.24 17.72
CA ALA A 7 -6.50 -14.53 16.49
C ALA A 7 -7.51 -14.85 15.37
N PRO A 8 -7.30 -14.36 14.14
CA PRO A 8 -8.23 -14.60 13.03
C PRO A 8 -8.41 -16.12 12.84
N ARG A 9 -9.67 -16.55 12.90
CA ARG A 9 -10.09 -17.96 12.97
C ARG A 9 -10.02 -18.72 11.65
N ILE A 10 -9.34 -18.17 10.63
CA ILE A 10 -9.36 -18.71 9.28
C ILE A 10 -7.93 -18.72 8.76
N ALA A 11 -7.14 -19.71 9.20
CA ALA A 11 -6.06 -20.21 8.35
C ALA A 11 -6.72 -21.05 7.25
N GLY A 12 -7.31 -20.37 6.26
CA GLY A 12 -7.76 -21.02 5.03
C GLY A 12 -6.56 -21.61 4.30
N LYS A 13 -6.82 -22.51 3.33
CA LYS A 13 -5.77 -22.93 2.40
C LYS A 13 -5.06 -21.68 1.83
N PRO A 14 -3.73 -21.71 1.67
CA PRO A 14 -3.03 -20.64 0.98
C PRO A 14 -3.70 -20.39 -0.37
N ALA A 15 -3.96 -19.13 -0.70
CA ALA A 15 -4.41 -18.80 -2.05
C ALA A 15 -3.39 -19.32 -3.05
N GLU A 16 -3.85 -19.86 -4.19
CA GLU A 16 -2.94 -20.22 -5.27
C GLU A 16 -2.18 -18.96 -5.72
N PRO A 17 -0.85 -19.05 -5.90
CA PRO A 17 -0.06 -17.93 -6.37
C PRO A 17 -0.55 -17.47 -7.74
N VAL A 18 -0.71 -16.16 -7.91
CA VAL A 18 -0.99 -15.57 -9.22
C VAL A 18 0.34 -15.25 -9.89
N CYS A 19 0.63 -15.93 -10.99
CA CYS A 19 1.80 -15.66 -11.81
C CYS A 19 1.54 -14.44 -12.69
N LEU A 20 2.37 -13.39 -12.57
CA LEU A 20 2.22 -12.16 -13.37
C LEU A 20 3.21 -12.07 -14.54
N THR A 21 4.13 -13.02 -14.67
CA THR A 21 5.21 -12.97 -15.68
C THR A 21 4.74 -13.24 -17.10
N GLU A 22 3.55 -13.84 -17.25
CA GLU A 22 2.95 -14.18 -18.55
C GLU A 22 2.21 -13.00 -19.19
N TYR A 23 1.98 -11.92 -18.44
CA TYR A 23 1.25 -10.77 -18.93
C TYR A 23 2.21 -9.75 -19.57
N PRO A 24 1.82 -9.12 -20.69
CA PRO A 24 2.64 -8.11 -21.33
C PRO A 24 2.82 -6.89 -20.42
N LEU A 25 4.00 -6.30 -20.47
CA LEU A 25 4.28 -5.01 -19.82
C LEU A 25 3.61 -3.88 -20.59
N GLN A 26 2.98 -2.96 -19.87
CA GLN A 26 2.25 -1.82 -20.43
C GLN A 26 2.50 -0.57 -19.58
N PHE A 27 2.44 0.60 -20.23
CA PHE A 27 2.37 1.85 -19.51
C PHE A 27 1.06 1.93 -18.72
N CYS A 28 1.18 2.08 -17.42
CA CYS A 28 0.09 2.18 -16.48
C CYS A 28 0.19 3.53 -15.77
N HIS A 29 -0.79 4.40 -16.01
CA HIS A 29 -0.92 5.66 -15.28
C HIS A 29 -1.85 5.42 -14.09
N SER A 30 -1.34 5.43 -12.85
CA SER A 30 -2.19 5.11 -11.69
C SER A 30 -3.04 6.29 -11.20
N ASP A 31 -2.80 7.49 -11.73
CA ASP A 31 -3.52 8.72 -11.35
C ASP A 31 -4.31 9.33 -12.52
N ILE A 32 -5.17 8.54 -13.16
CA ILE A 32 -5.97 9.01 -14.30
C ILE A 32 -7.12 9.89 -13.78
N ARG A 33 -7.00 11.21 -13.93
CA ARG A 33 -8.01 12.19 -13.53
C ARG A 33 -8.11 13.30 -14.57
N CYS A 34 -9.29 13.90 -14.76
CA CYS A 34 -9.50 14.95 -15.75
C CYS A 34 -8.46 16.10 -15.65
N GLN A 35 -8.05 16.45 -14.43
CA GLN A 35 -7.12 17.55 -14.17
C GLN A 35 -5.70 17.28 -14.69
N ASN A 36 -5.36 16.02 -14.96
CA ASN A 36 -4.05 15.62 -15.46
C ASN A 36 -3.99 15.65 -17.00
N PHE A 37 -5.08 16.02 -17.66
CA PHE A 37 -5.18 16.16 -19.11
C PHE A 37 -5.51 17.60 -19.50
N PHE A 38 -4.87 18.08 -20.55
CA PHE A 38 -5.20 19.32 -21.24
C PHE A 38 -5.78 18.97 -22.61
N ILE A 39 -6.88 19.63 -22.99
CA ILE A 39 -7.45 19.51 -24.33
C ILE A 39 -7.16 20.83 -25.04
N HIS A 40 -6.35 20.80 -26.08
CA HIS A 40 -6.08 21.99 -26.87
C HIS A 40 -7.38 22.46 -27.53
N PRO A 41 -7.80 23.73 -27.37
CA PRO A 41 -9.11 24.19 -27.80
C PRO A 41 -9.32 24.12 -29.32
N ASP A 42 -8.27 24.43 -30.10
CA ASP A 42 -8.38 24.49 -31.56
C ASP A 42 -8.19 23.13 -32.26
N THR A 43 -7.24 22.32 -31.80
CA THR A 43 -6.89 21.03 -32.44
C THR A 43 -7.62 19.84 -31.82
N LEU A 44 -8.23 20.02 -30.63
CA LEU A 44 -8.80 18.96 -29.80
C LEU A 44 -7.79 17.86 -29.42
N GLU A 45 -6.50 18.14 -29.53
CA GLU A 45 -5.46 17.23 -29.08
C GLU A 45 -5.50 17.10 -27.56
N VAL A 46 -5.37 15.86 -27.08
CA VAL A 46 -5.31 15.55 -25.64
C VAL A 46 -3.86 15.41 -25.23
N TRP A 47 -3.42 16.27 -24.32
CA TRP A 47 -2.08 16.28 -23.79
C TRP A 47 -2.11 15.81 -22.33
N LEU A 48 -1.24 14.88 -21.98
CA LEU A 48 -1.00 14.51 -20.59
C LEU A 48 -0.07 15.56 -19.96
N ILE A 49 -0.57 16.31 -18.99
CA ILE A 49 0.19 17.40 -18.35
C ILE A 49 0.81 17.00 -17.01
N ASP A 50 0.27 15.96 -16.38
CA ASP A 50 0.85 15.32 -15.22
C ASP A 50 1.17 13.87 -15.56
N ALA A 51 2.45 13.56 -15.65
CA ALA A 51 2.97 12.23 -15.93
C ALA A 51 3.52 11.54 -14.67
N GLU A 52 3.22 12.09 -13.49
CA GLU A 52 3.56 11.44 -12.24
C GLU A 52 2.79 10.11 -12.12
N HIS A 53 3.44 9.13 -11.49
CA HIS A 53 2.88 7.80 -11.28
C HIS A 53 2.60 6.98 -12.56
N ILE A 54 3.26 7.31 -13.68
CA ILE A 54 3.41 6.38 -14.79
C ILE A 54 4.40 5.28 -14.42
N ASN A 55 3.97 4.03 -14.59
CA ASN A 55 4.80 2.86 -14.35
C ASN A 55 4.73 1.91 -15.56
N ILE A 56 5.76 1.10 -15.75
CA ILE A 56 5.73 -0.02 -16.70
C ILE A 56 5.45 -1.29 -15.89
N LEU A 57 4.23 -1.81 -15.99
CA LEU A 57 3.75 -2.92 -15.18
C LEU A 57 3.02 -3.95 -16.05
N PRO A 58 2.90 -5.21 -15.58
CA PRO A 58 2.05 -6.21 -16.23
C PRO A 58 0.62 -5.70 -16.45
N SER A 59 -0.02 -6.07 -17.56
CA SER A 59 -1.37 -5.60 -17.93
C SER A 59 -2.46 -5.72 -16.85
N PRO A 60 -2.44 -6.67 -15.89
CA PRO A 60 -3.35 -6.65 -14.74
C PRO A 60 -3.33 -5.35 -13.92
N PHE A 61 -2.20 -4.64 -13.88
CA PHE A 61 -2.09 -3.35 -13.18
C PHE A 61 -2.79 -2.21 -13.94
N ALA A 62 -2.87 -2.28 -15.27
CA ALA A 62 -3.70 -1.34 -16.05
C ALA A 62 -5.18 -1.55 -15.70
N SER A 63 -5.59 -2.81 -15.60
CA SER A 63 -6.94 -3.17 -15.15
C SER A 63 -7.20 -2.67 -13.72
N TYR A 64 -6.20 -2.76 -12.83
CA TYR A 64 -6.27 -2.16 -11.51
C TYR A 64 -6.47 -0.65 -11.55
N ALA A 65 -5.66 0.10 -12.30
CA ALA A 65 -5.78 1.55 -12.38
C ALA A 65 -7.16 2.01 -12.86
N LEU A 66 -7.77 1.27 -13.79
CA LEU A 66 -9.01 1.66 -14.46
C LEU A 66 -10.29 1.07 -13.84
N HIS A 67 -10.20 -0.01 -13.07
CA HIS A 67 -11.39 -0.70 -12.53
C HIS A 67 -11.43 -0.77 -11.00
N ALA A 68 -10.36 -0.38 -10.29
CA ALA A 68 -10.32 -0.44 -8.82
C ALA A 68 -10.97 0.76 -8.12
N ILE A 69 -10.94 1.93 -8.77
CA ILE A 69 -11.39 3.19 -8.19
C ILE A 69 -12.81 3.49 -8.72
N PRO A 70 -13.80 3.75 -7.84
CA PRO A 70 -15.13 4.14 -8.26
C PRO A 70 -15.15 5.61 -8.67
N ASP A 71 -14.56 5.92 -9.82
CA ASP A 71 -14.52 7.24 -10.42
C ASP A 71 -15.20 7.19 -11.80
N SER A 72 -16.13 8.13 -12.05
CA SER A 72 -16.93 8.14 -13.27
C SER A 72 -16.10 8.44 -14.52
N PHE A 73 -15.09 9.30 -14.41
CA PHE A 73 -14.21 9.61 -15.54
C PHE A 73 -13.38 8.38 -15.91
N ILE A 74 -12.76 7.75 -14.91
CA ILE A 74 -11.99 6.52 -15.10
C ILE A 74 -12.85 5.42 -15.72
N HIS A 75 -14.11 5.27 -15.28
CA HIS A 75 -15.03 4.27 -15.82
C HIS A 75 -15.32 4.50 -17.31
N VAL A 76 -15.61 5.75 -17.70
CA VAL A 76 -15.82 6.12 -19.11
C VAL A 76 -14.56 5.89 -19.94
N VAL A 77 -13.38 6.20 -19.41
CA VAL A 77 -12.10 5.91 -20.09
C VAL A 77 -11.95 4.40 -20.30
N ALA A 78 -12.19 3.59 -19.27
CA ALA A 78 -12.08 2.13 -19.33
C ALA A 78 -13.00 1.52 -20.39
N GLU A 79 -14.25 1.99 -20.49
CA GLU A 79 -15.21 1.58 -21.52
C GLU A 79 -14.73 1.96 -22.93
N ARG A 80 -14.19 3.17 -23.10
CA ARG A 80 -13.75 3.69 -24.40
C ARG A 80 -12.53 2.97 -24.96
N ILE A 81 -11.60 2.57 -24.09
CA ILE A 81 -10.40 1.83 -24.51
C ILE A 81 -10.62 0.33 -24.59
N ASN A 82 -11.84 -0.14 -24.27
CA ASN A 82 -12.22 -1.56 -24.26
C ASN A 82 -11.24 -2.46 -23.49
N LEU A 83 -10.73 -1.96 -22.35
CA LEU A 83 -9.79 -2.72 -21.53
C LEU A 83 -10.55 -3.73 -20.68
N GLU A 84 -10.27 -5.00 -20.91
CA GLU A 84 -10.88 -6.10 -20.16
C GLU A 84 -10.57 -6.00 -18.66
N ARG A 85 -11.61 -6.25 -17.86
CA ARG A 85 -11.48 -6.35 -16.41
C ARG A 85 -10.80 -7.67 -16.06
N TRP A 86 -9.66 -7.60 -15.38
CA TRP A 86 -8.91 -8.78 -15.00
C TRP A 86 -9.68 -9.61 -13.95
N PRO A 87 -9.82 -10.94 -14.10
CA PRO A 87 -10.65 -11.77 -13.23
C PRO A 87 -10.27 -11.69 -11.75
N TYR A 88 -8.98 -11.50 -11.46
CA TYR A 88 -8.43 -11.45 -10.10
C TYR A 88 -8.27 -10.02 -9.56
N LEU A 89 -8.92 -9.02 -10.17
CA LEU A 89 -8.84 -7.62 -9.75
C LEU A 89 -9.09 -7.41 -8.25
N ASN A 90 -10.06 -8.13 -7.68
CA ASN A 90 -10.39 -8.06 -6.27
C ASN A 90 -9.22 -8.47 -5.35
N VAL A 91 -8.33 -9.34 -5.82
CA VAL A 91 -7.11 -9.74 -5.11
C VAL A 91 -6.13 -8.57 -5.06
N LEU A 92 -5.89 -7.89 -6.20
CA LEU A 92 -5.04 -6.69 -6.25
C LEU A 92 -5.60 -5.55 -5.38
N ILE A 93 -6.91 -5.31 -5.42
CA ILE A 93 -7.56 -4.29 -4.56
C ILE A 93 -7.32 -4.59 -3.08
N ARG A 94 -7.46 -5.83 -2.66
CA ARG A 94 -7.20 -6.22 -1.26
C ARG A 94 -5.72 -6.08 -0.91
N ALA A 95 -4.83 -6.53 -1.78
CA ALA A 95 -3.38 -6.41 -1.58
C ALA A 95 -2.95 -4.94 -1.44
N ALA A 96 -3.44 -4.06 -2.33
CA ALA A 96 -3.16 -2.63 -2.29
C ALA A 96 -3.67 -1.97 -0.99
N ARG A 97 -4.88 -2.31 -0.54
CA ARG A 97 -5.43 -1.82 0.74
C ARG A 97 -4.60 -2.29 1.93
N LEU A 98 -4.18 -3.55 1.96
CA LEU A 98 -3.32 -4.07 3.02
C LEU A 98 -1.96 -3.37 3.05
N LEU A 99 -1.36 -3.16 1.87
CA LEU A 99 -0.12 -2.38 1.72
C LEU A 99 -0.29 -0.98 2.29
N GLN A 100 -1.34 -0.25 1.88
CA GLN A 100 -1.64 1.09 2.34
C GLN A 100 -1.86 1.16 3.86
N GLN A 101 -2.61 0.21 4.43
CA GLN A 101 -2.90 0.16 5.86
C GLN A 101 -1.69 -0.25 6.71
N SER A 102 -0.79 -1.07 6.17
CA SER A 102 0.35 -1.58 6.92
C SER A 102 1.35 -0.48 7.32
N GLY A 103 1.39 0.63 6.58
CA GLY A 103 2.42 1.67 6.70
C GLY A 103 3.85 1.16 6.45
N ASN A 104 4.02 -0.13 6.16
CA ASN A 104 5.29 -0.80 5.96
C ASN A 104 5.42 -1.16 4.48
N LYS A 105 6.15 -0.31 3.74
CA LYS A 105 6.36 -0.47 2.30
C LYS A 105 7.02 -1.80 1.93
N SER A 106 7.75 -2.44 2.84
CA SER A 106 8.37 -3.73 2.57
C SER A 106 7.52 -4.92 2.98
N LEU A 107 6.40 -4.72 3.68
CA LEU A 107 5.61 -5.79 4.31
C LEU A 107 6.44 -6.73 5.21
N GLY A 108 7.62 -6.30 5.66
CA GLY A 108 8.56 -7.15 6.39
C GLY A 108 9.39 -8.08 5.51
N LEU A 109 9.46 -7.81 4.20
CA LEU A 109 10.34 -8.45 3.23
C LEU A 109 11.63 -7.65 3.03
N ASP A 110 12.69 -8.32 2.57
CA ASP A 110 13.95 -7.72 2.15
C ASP A 110 13.95 -7.36 0.64
N SER A 111 15.09 -6.89 0.11
CA SER A 111 15.23 -6.51 -1.29
C SER A 111 15.05 -7.67 -2.27
N ASN A 112 15.13 -8.91 -1.80
CA ASN A 112 14.95 -10.12 -2.60
C ASN A 112 13.52 -10.69 -2.44
N GLY A 113 12.68 -10.06 -1.63
CA GLY A 113 11.34 -10.55 -1.32
C GLY A 113 11.29 -11.59 -0.20
N GLU A 114 12.39 -11.81 0.53
CA GLU A 114 12.47 -12.79 1.61
C GLU A 114 12.07 -12.17 2.96
N MET A 115 11.49 -12.97 3.87
CA MET A 115 11.06 -12.47 5.19
C MET A 115 12.26 -11.98 6.03
N LEU A 116 12.21 -10.71 6.44
CA LEU A 116 13.16 -10.16 7.40
C LEU A 116 13.02 -10.89 8.74
N LYS A 117 14.10 -11.55 9.18
CA LYS A 117 14.16 -12.18 10.50
C LYS A 117 13.88 -11.10 11.55
N ARG A 118 12.76 -11.22 12.29
CA ARG A 118 12.45 -10.33 13.40
C ARG A 118 13.62 -10.32 14.38
N ARG A 119 14.42 -9.25 14.41
CA ARG A 119 15.35 -9.03 15.51
C ARG A 119 14.49 -8.88 16.76
N ARG A 120 14.53 -9.89 17.65
CA ARG A 120 14.02 -9.74 19.01
C ARG A 120 14.78 -8.56 19.61
N VAL A 121 14.13 -7.41 19.72
CA VAL A 121 14.62 -6.33 20.58
C VAL A 121 14.66 -6.93 21.97
N LYS A 122 15.86 -7.29 22.45
CA LYS A 122 16.06 -7.59 23.86
C LYS A 122 15.59 -6.35 24.60
N LYS A 123 14.50 -6.45 25.37
CA LYS A 123 14.15 -5.44 26.37
C LYS A 123 15.43 -5.20 27.16
N ARG A 124 16.03 -4.01 27.04
CA ARG A 124 17.04 -3.57 27.98
C ARG A 124 16.36 -3.62 29.36
N HIS A 125 16.87 -4.47 30.25
CA HIS A 125 16.46 -4.43 31.64
C HIS A 125 16.66 -2.98 32.13
N ALA A 126 15.62 -2.42 32.74
CA ALA A 126 15.74 -1.17 33.46
C ALA A 126 16.81 -1.37 34.55
N ASN A 127 17.80 -0.47 34.56
CA ASN A 127 18.82 -0.42 35.59
C ASN A 127 18.15 0.03 36.91
N PRO A 128 18.27 -0.68 38.04
CA PRO A 128 17.58 -0.31 39.28
C PRO A 128 18.22 0.85 40.06
N GLU A 129 19.36 1.40 39.63
CA GLU A 129 20.17 2.34 40.43
C GLU A 129 19.72 3.81 40.41
N TYR A 130 18.44 4.12 40.20
CA TYR A 130 17.94 5.51 40.30
C TYR A 130 16.65 5.59 41.12
N GLN A 131 16.68 5.06 42.35
CA GLN A 131 15.69 5.35 43.38
C GLN A 131 16.34 5.45 44.77
N GLU A 132 17.32 6.33 44.93
CA GLU A 132 17.76 6.79 46.25
C GLU A 132 18.53 8.10 46.05
N ASN A 133 17.84 9.25 46.08
CA ASN A 133 18.38 10.58 46.40
C ASN A 133 17.31 11.68 46.28
N VAL A 134 16.09 11.42 46.77
CA VAL A 134 15.08 12.48 46.99
C VAL A 134 14.46 12.26 48.37
N GLN A 135 15.30 12.27 49.42
CA GLN A 135 14.81 12.27 50.80
C GLN A 135 15.88 12.76 51.78
N THR A 136 16.52 13.90 51.50
CA THR A 136 17.41 14.57 52.47
C THR A 136 17.46 16.08 52.23
N SER A 137 16.32 16.73 52.42
CA SER A 137 16.26 18.19 52.58
C SER A 137 14.97 18.63 53.27
N ALA A 138 14.74 18.10 54.48
CA ALA A 138 13.74 18.65 55.39
C ALA A 138 14.11 18.31 56.85
N SER A 139 15.05 19.08 57.44
CA SER A 139 15.09 19.41 58.88
C SER A 139 16.44 19.99 59.31
N VAL A 140 16.62 21.31 59.27
CA VAL A 140 17.38 22.05 60.32
C VAL A 140 16.84 23.49 60.35
N VAL A 141 15.85 23.74 61.21
CA VAL A 141 15.59 25.06 61.80
C VAL A 141 15.35 24.80 63.27
N SER A 142 16.30 25.22 64.11
CA SER A 142 16.14 25.73 65.47
C SER A 142 17.46 26.37 65.88
#